data_AF-U5U199-F1
#
_entry.id   AF-U5U199-F1
#
_cell.length_a   1.000
_cell.length_b   1.000
_cell.length_c   1.000
_cell.angle_alpha   90.00
_cell.angle_beta   90.00
_cell.angle_gamma   90.00
#
_symmetry.space_group_name_H-M   'P 1'
#
loop_
_entity.id
_entity.type
_entity.pdbx_description
1 polymer ?
#
loop_
_entity_poly.entity_id
_entity_poly.type
_entity_poly.pdbx_seq_one_letter_code
_entity_poly.pdbx_strand_id
1 'polypeptide(L)'
;GALDFGIIVDGAVIIVENCIRRLGEEQHRLGRALTLDERLSVVFAASKEVRRATLFGELIIIVVYLPILTLSGIEGKMFHPMA
;
A
#
# COMPACT_ATOMS: atom_id res chain seq x y z
N GLY A 1 2.31 12.79 12.75
CA GLY A 1 3.24 11.74 13.23
C GLY A 1 2.63 10.36 13.13
N ALA A 2 2.09 9.82 14.23
CA ALA A 2 1.67 8.41 14.31
C ALA A 2 0.51 7.99 13.37
N LEU A 3 -0.42 8.90 13.06
CA LEU A 3 -1.55 8.61 12.17
C LEU A 3 -1.10 8.33 10.72
N ASP A 4 -0.08 9.05 10.25
CA ASP A 4 0.45 8.95 8.89
C ASP A 4 1.27 7.66 8.72
N PHE A 5 2.14 7.35 9.69
CA PHE A 5 2.84 6.07 9.73
C PHE A 5 1.88 4.87 9.83
N GLY A 6 0.80 4.98 10.58
CA GLY A 6 -0.20 3.91 10.70
C GLY A 6 -0.85 3.58 9.36
N ILE A 7 -1.27 4.60 8.59
CA ILE A 7 -1.89 4.43 7.28
C ILE A 7 -0.89 3.90 6.24
N ILE A 8 0.35 4.40 6.24
CA ILE A 8 1.39 3.97 5.30
C ILE A 8 1.82 2.51 5.57
N VAL A 9 2.00 2.14 6.85
CA VAL A 9 2.41 0.79 7.25
C VAL A 9 1.29 -0.22 7.01
N ASP A 10 0.03 0.14 7.23
CA ASP A 10 -1.11 -0.76 6.98
C ASP A 10 -1.15 -1.25 5.52
N GLY A 11 -1.01 -0.33 4.56
CA GLY A 11 -0.95 -0.68 3.14
C GLY A 11 0.23 -1.60 2.80
N ALA A 12 1.40 -1.37 3.40
CA ALA A 12 2.58 -2.21 3.19
C ALA A 12 2.41 -3.62 3.78
N VAL A 13 1.85 -3.73 5.00
CA VAL A 13 1.61 -5.00 5.68
C VAL A 13 0.60 -5.85 4.89
N ILE A 14 -0.49 -5.25 4.38
CA ILE A 14 -1.49 -5.95 3.56
C ILE A 14 -0.85 -6.57 2.31
N ILE A 15 0.04 -5.84 1.63
CA ILE A 15 0.73 -6.34 0.43
C ILE A 15 1.65 -7.52 0.78
N VAL A 16 2.44 -7.38 1.84
CA VAL A 16 3.38 -8.41 2.31
C VAL A 16 2.63 -9.68 2.71
N GLU A 17 1.54 -9.55 3.45
CA GLU A 17 0.72 -10.68 3.89
C GLU A 17 0.11 -11.43 2.71
N ASN A 18 -0.42 -10.72 1.70
CA ASN A 18 -0.94 -11.35 0.49
C ASN A 18 0.16 -12.09 -0.30
N CYS A 19 1.36 -11.51 -0.39
CA CYS A 19 2.49 -12.15 -1.07
C CYS A 19 2.93 -13.42 -0.34
N ILE A 20 3.07 -13.38 0.99
CA ILE A 20 3.46 -14.54 1.80
C ILE A 20 2.41 -15.65 1.70
N ARG A 21 1.12 -15.30 1.77
CA ARG A 21 0.02 -16.25 1.61
C ARG A 21 0.09 -16.98 0.27
N ARG A 22 0.20 -16.24 -0.84
CA ARG A 22 0.28 -16.84 -2.18
C ARG A 22 1.54 -17.67 -2.40
N LEU A 23 2.68 -17.24 -1.86
CA LEU A 23 3.91 -18.04 -1.90
C LEU A 23 3.75 -19.37 -1.14
N GLY A 24 3.08 -19.34 0.02
CA GLY A 24 2.77 -20.54 0.78
C GLY A 24 1.84 -21.49 0.04
N GLU A 25 0.76 -20.96 -0.56
CA GLU A 25 -0.18 -21.71 -1.39
C GLU A 25 0.52 -22.38 -2.59
N GLU A 26 1.36 -21.64 -3.31
CA GLU A 26 2.06 -22.15 -4.49
C GLU A 26 3.15 -23.17 -4.14
N GLN A 27 3.86 -22.95 -3.03
CA GLN A 27 4.82 -23.92 -2.51
C GLN A 27 4.13 -25.22 -2.09
N HIS A 28 2.97 -25.12 -1.43
CA HIS A 28 2.20 -26.29 -1.02
C HIS A 28 1.61 -27.03 -2.23
N ARG A 29 1.12 -26.30 -3.23
CA ARG A 29 0.60 -26.84 -4.49
C ARG A 29 1.65 -27.64 -5.27
N LEU A 30 2.89 -27.15 -5.31
CA LEU A 30 3.99 -27.81 -6.03
C LEU A 30 4.70 -28.88 -5.20
N GLY A 31 4.49 -28.92 -3.87
CA GLY A 31 5.12 -29.89 -2.97
C GLY A 31 6.65 -29.76 -2.89
N ARG A 32 7.22 -28.66 -3.38
CA ARG A 32 8.66 -28.37 -3.40
C ARG A 32 8.91 -26.89 -3.19
N ALA A 33 10.14 -26.53 -2.82
CA ALA A 33 10.55 -25.14 -2.78
C ALA A 33 10.38 -24.48 -4.17
N LEU A 34 9.85 -23.26 -4.17
CA LEU A 34 9.73 -22.42 -5.36
C LEU A 34 11.12 -21.95 -5.81
N THR A 35 11.37 -22.00 -7.12
CA THR A 35 12.51 -21.37 -7.78
C THR A 35 12.41 -19.84 -7.70
N LEU A 36 13.50 -19.13 -7.98
CA LEU A 36 13.52 -17.67 -7.93
C LEU A 36 12.50 -17.06 -8.92
N ASP A 37 12.43 -17.57 -10.15
CA ASP A 37 11.49 -17.10 -11.17
C ASP A 37 10.03 -17.31 -10.77
N GLU A 38 9.71 -18.46 -10.18
CA GLU A 38 8.36 -18.74 -9.66
C GLU A 38 8.00 -17.80 -8.51
N ARG A 39 8.93 -17.55 -7.58
CA ARG A 39 8.70 -16.58 -6.49
C ARG A 39 8.43 -15.18 -7.04
N LEU A 40 9.23 -14.72 -7.99
CA LEU A 40 9.07 -13.39 -8.59
C LEU A 40 7.74 -13.27 -9.34
N SER A 41 7.35 -14.31 -10.10
CA SER A 41 6.05 -14.37 -10.78
C SER A 41 4.88 -14.31 -9.80
N VAL A 42 4.94 -15.10 -8.72
CA VAL A 42 3.89 -15.14 -7.68
C VAL A 42 3.78 -13.81 -6.95
N VAL A 43 4.90 -13.20 -6.57
CA VAL A 43 4.92 -11.86 -5.93
C VAL A 43 4.38 -10.80 -6.88
N PHE A 44 4.72 -10.86 -8.17
CA PHE A 44 4.21 -9.91 -9.17
C PHE A 44 2.69 -10.04 -9.34
N ALA A 45 2.17 -11.27 -9.43
CA ALA A 45 0.75 -11.54 -9.52
C ALA A 45 0.00 -11.08 -8.26
N ALA A 46 0.52 -11.43 -7.07
CA ALA A 46 -0.02 -11.01 -5.78
C ALA A 46 -0.05 -9.48 -5.64
N SER A 47 1.04 -8.81 -6.04
CA SER A 47 1.14 -7.35 -6.01
C SER A 47 0.16 -6.68 -6.97
N LYS A 48 -0.09 -7.28 -8.14
CA LYS A 48 -1.04 -6.74 -9.13
C LYS A 48 -2.49 -6.81 -8.65
N GLU A 49 -2.84 -7.82 -7.87
CA GLU A 49 -4.17 -7.98 -7.29
C GLU A 49 -4.46 -6.94 -6.21
N VAL A 50 -3.49 -6.70 -5.32
CA VAL A 50 -3.61 -5.71 -4.23
C VAL A 50 -3.55 -4.28 -4.75
N ARG A 51 -2.83 -4.04 -5.87
CA ARG A 51 -2.71 -2.73 -6.52
C ARG A 51 -4.05 -2.03 -6.72
N ARG A 52 -5.09 -2.77 -7.13
CA ARG A 52 -6.41 -2.17 -7.37
C ARG A 52 -7.01 -1.64 -6.07
N ALA A 53 -6.90 -2.38 -4.97
CA ALA A 53 -7.42 -1.98 -3.66
C ALA A 53 -6.63 -0.79 -3.08
N THR A 54 -5.31 -0.83 -3.13
CA THR A 54 -4.45 0.25 -2.62
C THR A 54 -4.66 1.56 -3.38
N LEU A 55 -4.81 1.51 -4.71
CA LEU A 55 -5.06 2.69 -5.54
C LEU A 55 -6.35 3.42 -5.18
N PHE A 56 -7.42 2.71 -4.81
CA PHE A 56 -8.66 3.35 -4.36
C PHE A 56 -8.47 4.10 -3.04
N GLY A 57 -7.73 3.51 -2.09
CA GLY A 57 -7.44 4.17 -0.81
C GLY A 57 -6.60 5.43 -1.00
N GLU A 58 -5.54 5.35 -1.81
CA GLU A 58 -4.67 6.47 -2.13
C GLU A 58 -5.43 7.59 -2.87
N LEU A 59 -6.36 7.24 -3.76
CA LEU A 59 -7.22 8.20 -4.45
C LEU A 59 -8.17 8.93 -3.51
N ILE A 60 -8.73 8.25 -2.49
CA ILE A 60 -9.54 8.90 -1.45
C ILE A 60 -8.70 9.91 -0.66
N ILE A 61 -7.47 9.53 -0.27
CA ILE A 61 -6.56 10.44 0.44
C ILE A 61 -6.26 11.66 -0.44
N ILE A 62 -5.94 11.47 -1.72
CA ILE A 62 -5.73 12.56 -2.68
C ILE A 62 -6.97 13.46 -2.76
N VAL A 63 -8.18 12.90 -2.92
CA VAL A 63 -9.42 13.67 -3.01
C VAL A 63 -9.71 14.48 -1.74
N VAL A 64 -9.34 13.97 -0.56
CA VAL A 64 -9.48 14.69 0.71
C VAL A 64 -8.40 15.77 0.89
N TYR A 65 -7.18 15.52 0.43
CA TYR A 65 -6.05 16.47 0.58
C TYR A 65 -6.02 17.55 -0.51
N LEU A 66 -6.55 17.27 -1.69
CA LEU A 66 -6.64 18.22 -2.79
C LEU A 66 -7.38 19.53 -2.40
N PRO A 67 -8.55 19.51 -1.74
CA PRO A 67 -9.20 20.74 -1.28
C PRO A 67 -8.39 21.48 -0.21
N ILE A 68 -7.67 20.76 0.67
CA ILE A 68 -6.78 21.35 1.69
C ILE A 68 -5.65 22.14 1.02
N LEU A 69 -5.10 21.65 -0.10
CA LEU A 69 -4.07 22.35 -0.87
C LEU A 69 -4.64 23.55 -1.66
N THR A 70 -5.89 23.48 -2.11
CA THR A 70 -6.56 24.59 -2.81
C THR A 70 -7.02 25.72 -1.88
N LEU A 71 -7.09 25.48 -0.56
CA LEU A 71 -7.30 26.50 0.48
C LEU A 71 -6.02 27.35 0.68
N SER A 72 -5.54 27.94 -0.41
CA SER A 72 -4.49 28.97 -0.40
C SER A 72 -5.10 30.35 -0.14
N GLY A 73 -5.78 30.49 1.00
CA GLY A 73 -6.38 31.75 1.45
C GLY A 73 -6.32 31.88 2.97
N ILE A 74 -5.24 32.49 3.47
CA ILE A 74 -5.01 32.95 4.86
C ILE A 74 -4.68 31.86 5.92
N GLU A 75 -5.07 30.59 5.75
CA GLU A 75 -4.81 29.54 6.76
C GLU A 75 -3.47 28.79 6.61
N GLY A 76 -2.68 29.06 5.55
CA GLY A 76 -1.35 28.46 5.35
C GLY A 76 -0.29 28.83 6.39
N LYS A 77 -0.54 29.84 7.24
CA LYS A 77 0.36 30.25 8.34
C LYS A 77 0.08 29.52 9.67
N MET A 78 -1.05 28.85 9.84
CA MET A 78 -1.37 28.09 11.08
C MET A 78 -0.94 26.62 11.05
N PHE A 79 -0.65 26.07 9.87
CA PHE A 79 -0.18 24.67 9.73
C PHE A 79 1.34 24.52 9.58
N HIS A 80 2.09 25.62 9.57
CA HIS A 80 3.55 25.58 9.57
C HIS A 80 4.18 24.92 10.82
N PRO A 81 3.60 24.95 12.03
CA PRO A 81 4.16 24.26 13.19
C PRO A 81 3.61 22.83 13.40
N MET A 82 2.86 22.28 12.44
CA MET A 82 2.41 20.88 12.43
C MET A 82 3.12 20.04 11.34
N ALA A 83 4.26 20.54 10.83
CA ALA A 83 5.28 19.76 10.14
C ALA A 83 6.39 19.38 11.14
#